data_AF-A0A944PVG4-F1
#
_entry.id   AF-A0A944PVG4-F1
#
_cell.length_a   1.000
_cell.length_b   1.000
_cell.length_c   1.000
_cell.angle_alpha   90.00
_cell.angle_beta   90.00
_cell.angle_gamma   90.00
#
_symmetry.space_group_name_H-M   'P 1'
#
loop_
_entity.id
_entity.type
_entity.pdbx_description
1 polymer ?
#
loop_
_entity_poly.entity_id
_entity_poly.type
_entity_poly.pdbx_seq_one_letter_code
_entity_poly.pdbx_strand_id
1 'polypeptide(L)'
;MRSARLINRLRAVAVAVAGAVMFVPAQAAAASPAGPQAPAAARTEVTISPVVLDGPAISTVKVTVKNAGPQRMRSLKVSFAGPVGWAVQPSVRAVDGSLATGASVSTTFQIQVPEKRPGFVIRTFTATATYQGGDGEGTATGTHSERSGTPQASLSAAYNNVAITDESATKAGNYDGEGNSFSAQKLAAVGLTPGAAVNALGAKLTWPNVPAGTKDNVASSGQAITLGGKGSRLVFLGSGVTSGATGSATVYYTDGTSGTGSFGFPNWSFDPVTAHGATLVKSTDGRNRQDGYGNATVKYSVFANSVALDPAKTVEFVVLPANANVHIFDMAIAP
;
A
#
# COMPACT_ATOMS: atom_id res chain seq x y z
N MET A 1 66.39 -4.65 72.34
CA MET A 1 66.47 -3.26 71.83
C MET A 1 65.36 -3.04 70.81
N ARG A 2 64.79 -1.84 70.79
CA ARG A 2 63.51 -1.43 70.14
C ARG A 2 63.47 -1.59 68.60
N SER A 3 62.31 -1.95 68.03
CA SER A 3 61.40 -1.01 67.31
C SER A 3 60.44 -1.67 66.30
N ALA A 4 59.14 -1.50 66.59
CA ALA A 4 58.00 -1.12 65.73
C ALA A 4 57.72 -1.73 64.33
N ARG A 5 56.55 -2.37 64.18
CA ARG A 5 55.31 -1.86 63.50
C ARG A 5 54.31 -3.02 63.34
N LEU A 6 53.32 -3.14 64.24
CA LEU A 6 51.92 -2.69 64.10
C LEU A 6 51.17 -3.22 62.87
N ILE A 7 50.51 -4.35 63.09
CA ILE A 7 49.34 -4.87 62.37
C ILE A 7 48.11 -4.16 62.95
N ASN A 8 47.28 -3.56 62.10
CA ASN A 8 45.89 -3.31 62.45
C ASN A 8 45.05 -3.09 61.19
N ARG A 9 43.79 -3.53 61.24
CA ARG A 9 42.54 -2.85 60.82
C ARG A 9 41.47 -3.93 60.60
N LEU A 10 40.61 -4.16 61.59
CA LEU A 10 39.39 -3.41 61.92
C LEU A 10 38.16 -3.92 61.15
N ARG A 11 37.27 -4.55 61.92
CA ARG A 11 35.89 -4.91 61.57
C ARG A 11 35.14 -3.66 61.10
N ALA A 12 34.54 -3.74 59.91
CA ALA A 12 33.61 -2.73 59.42
C ALA A 12 32.19 -3.05 59.91
N VAL A 13 31.61 -2.06 60.58
CA VAL A 13 30.22 -1.99 61.03
C VAL A 13 29.32 -1.76 59.82
N ALA A 14 28.26 -2.58 59.68
CA ALA A 14 27.22 -2.39 58.68
C ALA A 14 26.34 -1.18 59.06
N VAL A 15 26.40 -0.12 58.27
CA VAL A 15 25.47 1.01 58.33
C VAL A 15 24.42 0.80 57.24
N ALA A 16 23.19 0.51 57.66
CA ALA A 16 22.03 0.48 56.79
C ALA A 16 21.63 1.93 56.43
N VAL A 17 21.86 2.33 55.18
CA VAL A 17 21.34 3.58 54.63
C VAL A 17 19.98 3.29 54.01
N ALA A 18 18.92 3.72 54.69
CA ALA A 18 17.57 3.76 54.14
C ALA A 18 17.50 4.85 53.07
N GLY A 19 17.57 4.46 51.80
CA GLY A 19 17.29 5.35 50.66
C GLY A 19 15.79 5.58 50.54
N ALA A 20 15.32 6.74 50.99
CA ALA A 20 13.96 7.21 50.73
C ALA A 20 13.80 7.48 49.23
N VAL A 21 13.06 6.62 48.53
CA VAL A 21 12.60 6.87 47.15
C VAL A 21 11.50 7.92 47.24
N MET A 22 11.82 9.18 46.91
CA MET A 22 10.80 10.20 46.68
C MET A 22 10.06 9.85 45.39
N PHE A 23 8.82 9.37 45.53
CA PHE A 23 7.84 9.31 44.45
C PHE A 23 7.57 10.73 43.95
N VAL A 24 8.11 11.08 42.79
CA VAL A 24 7.64 12.23 42.03
C VAL A 24 6.31 11.80 41.40
N PRO A 25 5.16 12.39 41.75
CA PRO A 25 3.92 12.07 41.06
C PRO A 25 4.07 12.51 39.60
N ALA A 26 3.97 11.55 38.68
CA ALA A 26 3.82 11.82 37.26
C ALA A 26 2.55 12.66 37.10
N GLN A 27 2.71 13.93 36.75
CA GLN A 27 1.60 14.82 36.46
C GLN A 27 0.94 14.28 35.19
N ALA A 28 -0.21 13.62 35.34
CA ALA A 28 -1.03 13.22 34.24
C ALA A 28 -1.40 14.48 33.45
N ALA A 29 -0.85 14.64 32.25
CA ALA A 29 -1.31 15.65 31.32
C ALA A 29 -2.76 15.29 30.96
N ALA A 30 -3.70 15.95 31.62
CA ALA A 30 -5.10 15.89 31.26
C ALA A 30 -5.22 16.34 29.80
N ALA A 31 -5.68 15.45 28.93
CA ALA A 31 -6.08 15.81 27.58
C ALA A 31 -7.17 16.86 27.70
N SER A 32 -6.90 18.08 27.23
CA SER A 32 -7.92 19.11 27.11
C SER A 32 -9.09 18.55 26.28
N PRO A 33 -10.35 18.73 26.71
CA PRO A 33 -11.48 18.36 25.87
C PRO A 33 -11.36 19.11 24.56
N ALA A 34 -11.44 18.39 23.44
CA ALA A 34 -11.45 18.97 22.10
C ALA A 34 -12.58 20.01 22.04
N GLY A 35 -12.21 21.29 21.99
CA GLY A 35 -13.16 22.36 21.71
C GLY A 35 -13.85 22.11 20.37
N PRO A 36 -15.06 22.64 20.16
CA PRO A 36 -15.77 22.47 18.89
C PRO A 36 -14.85 22.83 17.72
N GLN A 37 -14.60 21.85 16.87
CA GLN A 37 -13.77 21.97 15.67
C GLN A 37 -14.32 23.15 14.86
N ALA A 38 -13.52 24.21 14.72
CA ALA A 38 -13.89 25.37 13.93
C ALA A 38 -14.35 24.87 12.54
N PRO A 39 -15.44 25.44 11.97
CA PRO A 39 -15.89 25.03 10.65
C PRO A 39 -14.72 25.11 9.68
N ALA A 40 -14.49 24.03 8.92
CA ALA A 40 -13.45 24.03 7.90
C ALA A 40 -13.62 25.29 7.03
N ALA A 41 -12.56 26.07 6.85
CA ALA A 41 -12.62 27.29 6.07
C ALA A 41 -13.22 26.97 4.69
N ALA A 42 -14.21 27.76 4.27
CA ALA A 42 -14.89 27.53 3.02
C ALA A 42 -13.92 27.80 1.86
N ARG A 43 -13.50 26.73 1.17
CA ARG A 43 -12.52 26.76 0.08
C ARG A 43 -13.19 26.61 -1.27
N THR A 44 -12.62 27.19 -2.30
CA THR A 44 -13.05 26.99 -3.67
C THR A 44 -13.02 25.50 -4.01
N GLU A 45 -14.15 24.99 -4.52
CA GLU A 45 -14.30 23.59 -4.88
C GLU A 45 -14.20 23.44 -6.41
N VAL A 46 -13.42 22.47 -6.88
CA VAL A 46 -13.33 22.10 -8.31
C VAL A 46 -13.77 20.66 -8.45
N THR A 47 -14.74 20.41 -9.31
CA THR A 47 -15.29 19.07 -9.56
C THR A 47 -15.27 18.77 -11.05
N ILE A 48 -15.03 17.51 -11.39
CA ILE A 48 -14.98 17.00 -12.77
C ILE A 48 -16.12 16.00 -12.91
N SER A 49 -16.88 16.07 -14.01
CA SER A 49 -17.92 15.10 -14.29
C SER A 49 -17.34 13.71 -14.57
N PRO A 50 -18.15 12.64 -14.43
CA PRO A 50 -17.77 11.33 -14.94
C PRO A 50 -17.29 11.40 -16.40
N VAL A 51 -16.28 10.59 -16.72
CA VAL A 51 -15.66 10.54 -18.05
C VAL A 51 -15.90 9.17 -18.66
N VAL A 52 -16.57 9.15 -19.80
CA VAL A 52 -16.79 7.90 -20.55
C VAL A 52 -15.46 7.46 -21.19
N LEU A 53 -14.99 6.25 -20.87
CA LEU A 53 -13.72 5.68 -21.34
C LEU A 53 -13.88 4.69 -22.51
N ASP A 54 -15.06 4.61 -23.13
CA ASP A 54 -15.31 3.75 -24.29
C ASP A 54 -14.84 4.42 -25.59
N GLY A 55 -13.54 4.33 -25.84
CA GLY A 55 -12.91 4.82 -27.07
C GLY A 55 -12.65 3.73 -28.13
N PRO A 56 -12.25 4.11 -29.36
CA PRO A 56 -11.83 5.47 -29.73
C PRO A 56 -13.01 6.43 -29.93
N ALA A 57 -13.04 7.55 -29.19
CA ALA A 57 -14.13 8.52 -29.26
C ALA A 57 -13.70 9.91 -28.76
N ILE A 58 -14.45 10.95 -29.14
CA ILE A 58 -14.37 12.26 -28.50
C ILE A 58 -15.37 12.30 -27.35
N SER A 59 -14.88 12.49 -26.13
CA SER A 59 -15.71 12.59 -24.93
C SER A 59 -15.71 14.02 -24.40
N THR A 60 -16.88 14.50 -23.97
CA THR A 60 -17.02 15.83 -23.38
C THR A 60 -16.98 15.72 -21.87
N VAL A 61 -16.05 16.42 -21.23
CA VAL A 61 -15.88 16.48 -19.79
C VAL A 61 -16.30 17.85 -19.29
N LYS A 62 -17.14 17.90 -18.26
CA LYS A 62 -17.57 19.13 -17.61
C LYS A 62 -16.74 19.34 -16.34
N VAL A 63 -16.15 20.51 -16.19
CA VAL A 63 -15.49 20.96 -14.96
C VAL A 63 -16.36 22.05 -14.33
N THR A 64 -16.70 21.90 -13.05
CA THR A 64 -17.48 22.86 -12.29
C THR A 64 -16.62 23.46 -11.18
N VAL A 65 -16.54 24.78 -11.14
CA VAL A 65 -15.87 25.55 -10.09
C VAL A 65 -16.93 26.25 -9.25
N LYS A 66 -16.90 26.04 -7.93
CA LYS A 66 -17.77 26.69 -6.95
C LYS A 66 -16.94 27.60 -6.07
N ASN A 67 -17.29 28.88 -6.05
CA ASN A 67 -16.69 29.83 -5.13
C ASN A 67 -17.31 29.66 -3.73
N ALA A 68 -16.76 28.78 -2.90
CA ALA A 68 -17.19 28.70 -1.49
C ALA A 68 -16.51 29.77 -0.61
N GLY A 69 -15.54 30.50 -1.13
CA GLY A 69 -14.80 31.51 -0.38
C GLY A 69 -15.61 32.78 -0.09
N PRO A 70 -15.17 33.59 0.90
CA PRO A 70 -15.89 34.77 1.37
C PRO A 70 -15.88 35.94 0.38
N GLN A 71 -14.96 35.95 -0.60
CA GLN A 71 -14.82 37.04 -1.55
C GLN A 71 -15.39 36.67 -2.92
N ARG A 72 -15.81 37.69 -3.68
CA ARG A 72 -16.16 37.53 -5.09
C ARG A 72 -14.94 37.07 -5.89
N MET A 73 -15.07 36.00 -6.65
CA MET A 73 -14.02 35.44 -7.50
C MET A 73 -14.03 36.11 -8.88
N ARG A 74 -12.85 36.41 -9.44
CA ARG A 74 -12.67 37.07 -10.74
C ARG A 74 -11.49 36.46 -11.49
N SER A 75 -11.36 36.80 -12.77
CA SER A 75 -10.23 36.39 -13.62
C SER A 75 -10.05 34.86 -13.66
N LEU A 76 -11.17 34.12 -13.62
CA LEU A 76 -11.17 32.66 -13.51
C LEU A 76 -10.68 32.06 -14.83
N LYS A 77 -9.65 31.23 -14.72
CA LYS A 77 -9.21 30.31 -15.78
C LYS A 77 -9.25 28.89 -15.26
N VAL A 78 -9.79 27.99 -16.05
CA VAL A 78 -9.89 26.57 -15.75
C VAL A 78 -9.01 25.83 -16.74
N SER A 79 -8.00 25.12 -16.26
CA SER A 79 -7.24 24.14 -17.04
C SER A 79 -7.75 22.74 -16.74
N PHE A 80 -7.65 21.87 -17.75
CA PHE A 80 -8.00 20.46 -17.63
C PHE A 80 -6.94 19.60 -18.30
N ALA A 81 -6.53 18.54 -17.60
CA ALA A 81 -5.55 17.57 -18.05
C ALA A 81 -6.09 16.15 -17.85
N GLY A 82 -5.95 15.32 -18.88
CA GLY A 82 -6.15 13.88 -18.79
C GLY A 82 -4.86 13.15 -18.42
N PRO A 83 -4.90 11.80 -18.41
CA PRO A 83 -3.70 10.97 -18.25
C PRO A 83 -2.62 11.32 -19.28
N VAL A 84 -1.36 11.02 -18.95
CA VAL A 84 -0.22 11.24 -19.85
C VAL A 84 -0.50 10.66 -21.24
N GLY A 85 -0.27 11.48 -22.28
CA GLY A 85 -0.49 11.12 -23.68
C GLY A 85 -1.92 11.35 -24.20
N TRP A 86 -2.86 11.83 -23.38
CA TRP A 86 -4.22 12.15 -23.83
C TRP A 86 -4.30 13.57 -24.38
N ALA A 87 -4.93 13.73 -25.54
CA ALA A 87 -5.22 15.04 -26.12
C ALA A 87 -6.47 15.66 -25.47
N VAL A 88 -6.34 16.92 -25.05
CA VAL A 88 -7.42 17.73 -24.47
C VAL A 88 -7.56 19.03 -25.25
N GLN A 89 -8.78 19.38 -25.66
CA GLN A 89 -9.06 20.61 -26.41
C GLN A 89 -10.31 21.36 -25.91
N PRO A 90 -10.21 22.69 -25.69
CA PRO A 90 -8.95 23.42 -25.41
C PRO A 90 -8.37 22.93 -24.08
N SER A 91 -7.07 23.07 -23.80
CA SER A 91 -6.51 22.69 -22.49
C SER A 91 -6.82 23.69 -21.37
N VAL A 92 -7.21 24.92 -21.73
CA VAL A 92 -7.55 26.01 -20.79
C VAL A 92 -8.76 26.77 -21.32
N ARG A 93 -9.68 27.16 -20.43
CA ARG A 93 -10.77 28.10 -20.72
C ARG A 93 -10.76 29.25 -19.72
N ALA A 94 -10.81 30.47 -20.21
CA ALA A 94 -11.16 31.63 -19.40
C ALA A 94 -12.69 31.66 -19.21
N VAL A 95 -13.14 32.07 -18.04
CA VAL A 95 -14.55 32.28 -17.72
C VAL A 95 -14.77 33.77 -17.55
N ASP A 96 -15.67 34.32 -18.36
CA ASP A 96 -15.98 35.74 -18.32
C ASP A 96 -16.79 36.12 -17.08
N GLY A 97 -16.54 37.34 -16.59
CA GLY A 97 -17.27 37.92 -15.46
C GLY A 97 -16.69 37.56 -14.09
N SER A 98 -17.59 37.46 -13.10
CA SER A 98 -17.22 37.22 -11.71
C SER A 98 -18.20 36.26 -11.05
N LEU A 99 -17.69 35.44 -10.13
CA LEU A 99 -18.48 34.46 -9.39
C LEU A 99 -18.73 34.97 -7.97
N ALA A 100 -20.00 35.21 -7.63
CA ALA A 100 -20.39 35.58 -6.27
C ALA A 100 -20.08 34.44 -5.28
N THR A 101 -20.04 34.74 -3.99
CA THR A 101 -19.92 33.73 -2.94
C THR A 101 -21.07 32.74 -3.03
N GLY A 102 -20.74 31.45 -2.96
CA GLY A 102 -21.66 30.32 -3.14
C GLY A 102 -22.02 29.98 -4.59
N ALA A 103 -21.71 30.86 -5.56
CA ALA A 103 -22.04 30.61 -6.96
C ALA A 103 -21.10 29.60 -7.61
N SER A 104 -21.59 28.91 -8.64
CA SER A 104 -20.85 27.92 -9.41
C SER A 104 -20.91 28.22 -10.90
N VAL A 105 -19.86 27.85 -11.62
CA VAL A 105 -19.79 27.94 -13.09
C VAL A 105 -19.21 26.66 -13.65
N SER A 106 -19.67 26.26 -14.84
CA SER A 106 -19.18 25.06 -15.51
C SER A 106 -18.54 25.39 -16.86
N THR A 107 -17.44 24.71 -17.18
CA THR A 107 -16.76 24.75 -18.47
C THR A 107 -16.64 23.35 -19.03
N THR A 108 -16.57 23.23 -20.36
CA THR A 108 -16.51 21.93 -21.04
C THR A 108 -15.21 21.75 -21.81
N PHE A 109 -14.68 20.54 -21.75
CA PHE A 109 -13.44 20.12 -22.39
C PHE A 109 -13.73 18.91 -23.26
N GLN A 110 -13.07 18.81 -24.42
CA GLN A 110 -13.12 17.61 -25.25
C GLN A 110 -11.83 16.83 -25.08
N ILE A 111 -11.94 15.53 -24.90
CA ILE A 111 -10.80 14.62 -24.84
C ILE A 111 -10.91 13.58 -25.93
N GLN A 112 -9.76 13.18 -26.47
CA GLN A 112 -9.67 12.01 -27.33
C GLN A 112 -9.44 10.78 -26.44
N VAL A 113 -10.49 10.00 -26.26
CA VAL A 113 -10.44 8.72 -25.56
C VAL A 113 -9.78 7.71 -26.51
N PRO A 114 -8.62 7.12 -26.15
CA PRO A 114 -7.98 6.08 -26.95
C PRO A 114 -8.81 4.81 -27.03
N GLU A 115 -8.45 3.93 -27.96
CA GLU A 115 -9.01 2.58 -28.03
C GLU A 115 -8.85 1.83 -26.70
N LYS A 116 -9.92 1.14 -26.30
CA LYS A 116 -9.95 0.35 -25.07
C LYS A 116 -8.99 -0.83 -25.19
N ARG A 117 -8.11 -0.97 -24.20
CA ARG A 117 -7.20 -2.11 -24.10
C ARG A 117 -7.70 -3.12 -23.07
N PRO A 118 -7.42 -4.43 -23.25
CA PRO A 118 -7.63 -5.41 -22.21
C PRO A 118 -6.87 -5.07 -20.93
N GLY A 119 -7.39 -5.52 -19.80
CA GLY A 119 -6.82 -5.28 -18.48
C GLY A 119 -7.49 -4.12 -17.74
N PHE A 120 -7.35 -4.14 -16.42
CA PHE A 120 -7.87 -3.10 -15.55
C PHE A 120 -6.93 -1.89 -15.54
N VAL A 121 -7.49 -0.69 -15.67
CA VAL A 121 -6.75 0.57 -15.54
C VAL A 121 -7.57 1.63 -14.81
N ILE A 122 -6.87 2.47 -14.06
CA ILE A 122 -7.43 3.66 -13.42
C ILE A 122 -6.84 4.89 -14.09
N ARG A 123 -7.69 5.81 -14.51
CA ARG A 123 -7.32 7.04 -15.21
C ARG A 123 -7.70 8.23 -14.37
N THR A 124 -6.70 8.96 -13.90
CA THR A 124 -6.91 10.20 -13.15
C THR A 124 -6.92 11.39 -14.10
N PHE A 125 -7.91 12.25 -13.92
CA PHE A 125 -8.09 13.52 -14.56
C PHE A 125 -7.91 14.63 -13.52
N THR A 126 -7.31 15.73 -13.94
CA THR A 126 -7.02 16.87 -13.06
C THR A 126 -7.54 18.15 -13.69
N ALA A 127 -8.24 18.94 -12.90
CA ALA A 127 -8.67 20.28 -13.26
C ALA A 127 -8.10 21.28 -12.27
N THR A 128 -7.56 22.38 -12.77
CA THR A 128 -7.02 23.45 -11.95
C THR A 128 -7.71 24.76 -12.31
N ALA A 129 -8.30 25.40 -11.31
CA ALA A 129 -8.87 26.73 -11.41
C ALA A 129 -7.87 27.75 -10.87
N THR A 130 -7.51 28.77 -11.64
CA THR A 130 -6.75 29.93 -11.16
C THR A 130 -7.64 31.15 -11.18
N TYR A 131 -7.60 31.97 -10.13
CA TYR A 131 -8.52 33.09 -9.95
C TYR A 131 -7.94 34.17 -9.03
N GLN A 132 -8.65 35.29 -8.94
CA GLN A 132 -8.42 36.34 -7.93
C GLN A 132 -9.64 36.43 -6.99
N GLY A 133 -9.41 36.69 -5.71
CA GLY A 133 -10.46 36.70 -4.69
C GLY A 133 -10.85 35.29 -4.27
N GLY A 134 -12.14 35.02 -4.12
CA GLY A 134 -12.65 33.72 -3.66
C GLY A 134 -12.27 33.44 -2.21
N ASP A 135 -11.48 32.39 -2.00
CA ASP A 135 -10.89 32.00 -0.71
C ASP A 135 -9.51 32.63 -0.44
N GLY A 136 -8.97 33.41 -1.39
CA GLY A 136 -7.68 34.07 -1.25
C GLY A 136 -6.47 33.21 -1.63
N GLU A 137 -6.66 31.94 -1.97
CA GLU A 137 -5.57 31.01 -2.34
C GLU A 137 -5.09 31.22 -3.79
N GLY A 138 -5.94 31.82 -4.63
CA GLY A 138 -5.65 32.11 -6.04
C GLY A 138 -5.63 30.88 -6.96
N THR A 139 -5.68 29.67 -6.39
CA THR A 139 -5.77 28.41 -7.14
C THR A 139 -6.53 27.35 -6.35
N ALA A 140 -7.25 26.49 -7.07
CA ALA A 140 -7.89 25.30 -6.53
C ALA A 140 -7.77 24.14 -7.53
N THR A 141 -7.62 22.91 -7.04
CA THR A 141 -7.48 21.71 -7.88
C THR A 141 -8.51 20.67 -7.50
N GLY A 142 -9.11 20.05 -8.51
CA GLY A 142 -9.99 18.90 -8.38
C GLY A 142 -9.44 17.73 -9.19
N THR A 143 -9.56 16.52 -8.67
CA THR A 143 -9.21 15.30 -9.39
C THR A 143 -10.43 14.39 -9.49
N HIS A 144 -10.48 13.61 -10.57
CA HIS A 144 -11.49 12.58 -10.77
C HIS A 144 -10.83 11.35 -11.37
N SER A 145 -11.19 10.17 -10.88
CA SER A 145 -10.63 8.92 -11.37
C SER A 145 -11.71 8.05 -11.97
N GLU A 146 -11.46 7.58 -13.19
CA GLU A 146 -12.32 6.62 -13.88
C GLU A 146 -11.63 5.28 -14.01
N ARG A 147 -12.44 4.22 -13.97
CA ARG A 147 -11.99 2.84 -14.07
C ARG A 147 -12.40 2.28 -15.43
N SER A 148 -11.56 1.46 -16.04
CA SER A 148 -11.94 0.67 -17.22
C SER A 148 -11.33 -0.72 -17.16
N GLY A 149 -12.04 -1.69 -17.74
CA GLY A 149 -11.72 -3.11 -17.57
C GLY A 149 -12.21 -3.65 -16.23
N THR A 150 -11.99 -4.93 -16.00
CA THR A 150 -12.37 -5.61 -14.75
C THR A 150 -11.11 -6.02 -13.99
N PRO A 151 -11.04 -5.82 -12.66
CA PRO A 151 -10.01 -6.44 -11.85
C PRO A 151 -9.99 -7.96 -12.04
N GLN A 152 -8.84 -8.58 -11.82
CA GLN A 152 -8.74 -10.04 -11.82
C GLN A 152 -9.60 -10.61 -10.69
N ALA A 153 -10.24 -11.75 -10.94
CA ALA A 153 -11.25 -12.30 -10.02
C ALA A 153 -10.69 -12.73 -8.66
N SER A 154 -9.39 -13.06 -8.61
CA SER A 154 -8.69 -13.50 -7.41
C SER A 154 -7.18 -13.34 -7.59
N LEU A 155 -6.41 -13.47 -6.50
CA LEU A 155 -4.95 -13.45 -6.59
C LEU A 155 -4.41 -14.64 -7.41
N SER A 156 -5.05 -15.80 -7.31
CA SER A 156 -4.64 -16.99 -8.09
C SER A 156 -4.85 -16.80 -9.60
N ALA A 157 -5.87 -16.04 -10.02
CA ALA A 157 -6.04 -15.64 -11.42
C ALA A 157 -4.94 -14.67 -11.91
N ALA A 158 -4.18 -14.08 -10.98
CA ALA A 158 -3.09 -13.16 -11.24
C ALA A 158 -1.70 -13.82 -11.23
N TYR A 159 -1.61 -15.10 -10.84
CA TYR A 159 -0.32 -15.79 -10.74
C TYR A 159 0.42 -15.72 -12.08
N ASN A 160 1.66 -15.24 -12.02
CA ASN A 160 2.48 -14.94 -13.18
C ASN A 160 3.90 -15.50 -13.09
N ASN A 161 4.29 -16.08 -11.94
CA ASN A 161 5.63 -16.59 -11.69
C ASN A 161 5.62 -17.94 -10.96
N VAL A 162 6.69 -18.74 -11.14
CA VAL A 162 6.85 -20.08 -10.56
C VAL A 162 7.80 -19.99 -9.36
N ALA A 163 7.26 -19.90 -8.15
CA ALA A 163 8.05 -19.79 -6.94
C ALA A 163 8.44 -21.14 -6.35
N ILE A 164 7.68 -22.20 -6.63
CA ILE A 164 7.82 -23.51 -5.98
C ILE A 164 8.04 -24.57 -7.05
N THR A 165 9.07 -25.40 -6.87
CA THR A 165 9.29 -26.57 -7.73
C THR A 165 9.50 -27.83 -6.90
N ASP A 166 9.30 -28.97 -7.54
CA ASP A 166 9.69 -30.26 -6.99
C ASP A 166 11.22 -30.42 -7.07
N GLU A 167 11.86 -30.98 -6.04
CA GLU A 167 13.31 -31.27 -6.06
C GLU A 167 13.74 -32.17 -7.23
N SER A 168 12.84 -33.01 -7.76
CA SER A 168 13.06 -33.83 -8.95
C SER A 168 12.80 -33.10 -10.28
N ALA A 169 12.17 -31.93 -10.26
CA ALA A 169 11.77 -31.16 -11.45
C ALA A 169 11.95 -29.64 -11.25
N THR A 170 13.19 -29.21 -11.02
CA THR A 170 13.51 -27.84 -10.64
C THR A 170 13.48 -26.83 -11.80
N LYS A 171 13.56 -27.30 -13.05
CA LYS A 171 13.83 -26.45 -14.24
C LYS A 171 12.80 -25.34 -14.50
N ALA A 172 11.56 -25.52 -14.08
CA ALA A 172 10.50 -24.53 -14.29
C ALA A 172 10.54 -23.36 -13.30
N GLY A 173 11.32 -23.47 -12.23
CA GLY A 173 11.39 -22.48 -11.15
C GLY A 173 12.02 -21.19 -11.63
N ASN A 174 11.48 -20.05 -11.17
CA ASN A 174 12.05 -18.73 -11.47
C ASN A 174 11.64 -17.68 -10.43
N TYR A 175 11.57 -18.06 -9.16
CA TYR A 175 11.20 -17.18 -8.05
C TYR A 175 11.97 -15.86 -8.06
N ASP A 176 13.29 -15.92 -8.22
CA ASP A 176 14.18 -14.76 -8.13
C ASP A 176 14.62 -14.18 -9.49
N GLY A 177 14.09 -14.70 -10.59
CA GLY A 177 14.51 -14.32 -11.95
C GLY A 177 15.80 -14.99 -12.44
N GLU A 178 16.45 -15.81 -11.60
CA GLU A 178 17.69 -16.54 -11.93
C GLU A 178 17.46 -18.05 -12.06
N GLY A 179 16.20 -18.49 -12.17
CA GLY A 179 15.85 -19.90 -12.27
C GLY A 179 15.78 -20.64 -10.93
N ASN A 180 15.84 -19.94 -9.79
CA ASN A 180 15.75 -20.57 -8.47
C ASN A 180 14.32 -20.57 -7.93
N SER A 181 14.02 -21.46 -6.99
CA SER A 181 12.68 -21.59 -6.38
C SER A 181 12.76 -22.22 -4.99
N PHE A 182 11.68 -22.11 -4.21
CA PHE A 182 11.49 -22.89 -3.01
C PHE A 182 11.33 -24.38 -3.37
N SER A 183 11.85 -25.26 -2.50
CA SER A 183 11.60 -26.71 -2.59
C SER A 183 10.21 -27.03 -2.03
N ALA A 184 9.37 -27.66 -2.84
CA ALA A 184 8.06 -28.15 -2.42
C ALA A 184 8.17 -29.11 -1.22
N GLN A 185 9.18 -29.99 -1.21
CA GLN A 185 9.45 -30.94 -0.14
C GLN A 185 9.80 -30.24 1.17
N LYS A 186 10.66 -29.22 1.12
CA LYS A 186 11.05 -28.47 2.32
C LYS A 186 9.90 -27.61 2.85
N LEU A 187 9.10 -27.02 1.96
CA LEU A 187 7.89 -26.28 2.34
C LEU A 187 6.86 -27.20 3.00
N ALA A 188 6.63 -28.39 2.45
CA ALA A 188 5.73 -29.38 3.03
C ALA A 188 6.17 -29.79 4.44
N ALA A 189 7.48 -29.97 4.67
CA ALA A 189 8.03 -30.32 5.98
C ALA A 189 7.77 -29.26 7.07
N VAL A 190 7.51 -28.00 6.68
CA VAL A 190 7.15 -26.91 7.62
C VAL A 190 5.66 -26.56 7.61
N GLY A 191 4.85 -27.38 6.92
CA GLY A 191 3.38 -27.28 6.87
C GLY A 191 2.83 -26.42 5.74
N LEU A 192 3.66 -25.96 4.80
CA LEU A 192 3.23 -25.21 3.62
C LEU A 192 3.01 -26.16 2.43
N THR A 193 1.93 -26.93 2.51
CA THR A 193 1.45 -27.80 1.40
C THR A 193 0.40 -27.06 0.56
N PRO A 194 0.12 -27.49 -0.68
CA PRO A 194 -0.90 -26.86 -1.53
C PRO A 194 -2.25 -26.73 -0.81
N GLY A 195 -2.77 -25.49 -0.74
CA GLY A 195 -4.04 -25.18 -0.07
C GLY A 195 -3.99 -25.16 1.46
N ALA A 196 -2.82 -25.30 2.08
CA ALA A 196 -2.67 -25.25 3.54
C ALA A 196 -3.12 -23.89 4.10
N ALA A 197 -3.82 -23.91 5.24
CA ALA A 197 -4.18 -22.68 5.93
C ALA A 197 -2.95 -22.05 6.60
N VAL A 198 -2.81 -20.74 6.45
CA VAL A 198 -1.74 -19.94 7.04
C VAL A 198 -2.37 -18.81 7.86
N ASN A 199 -2.22 -18.86 9.18
CA ASN A 199 -2.71 -17.79 10.05
C ASN A 199 -1.58 -16.81 10.34
N ALA A 200 -1.75 -15.55 9.94
CA ALA A 200 -0.77 -14.51 10.19
C ALA A 200 -1.45 -13.16 10.40
N LEU A 201 -0.96 -12.38 11.36
CA LEU A 201 -1.44 -11.03 11.64
C LEU A 201 -2.97 -10.94 11.84
N GLY A 202 -3.60 -12.02 12.33
CA GLY A 202 -5.05 -12.12 12.56
C GLY A 202 -5.87 -12.53 11.34
N ALA A 203 -5.27 -12.67 10.15
CA ALA A 203 -5.95 -13.14 8.94
C ALA A 203 -5.75 -14.64 8.74
N LYS A 204 -6.75 -15.27 8.10
CA LYS A 204 -6.68 -16.65 7.59
C LYS A 204 -6.35 -16.60 6.09
N LEU A 205 -5.09 -16.87 5.77
CA LEU A 205 -4.57 -16.97 4.41
C LEU A 205 -4.51 -18.45 3.97
N THR A 206 -4.25 -18.67 2.69
CA THR A 206 -4.14 -19.99 2.06
C THR A 206 -2.87 -20.07 1.24
N TRP A 207 -2.03 -21.06 1.50
CA TRP A 207 -0.87 -21.36 0.66
C TRP A 207 -1.32 -21.74 -0.76
N PRO A 208 -0.60 -21.36 -1.83
CA PRO A 208 -1.06 -21.58 -3.21
C PRO A 208 -1.49 -23.03 -3.46
N ASN A 209 -2.71 -23.21 -3.98
CA ASN A 209 -3.28 -24.52 -4.25
C ASN A 209 -3.12 -24.92 -5.71
N VAL A 210 -1.87 -25.06 -6.14
CA VAL A 210 -1.50 -25.46 -7.52
C VAL A 210 -0.34 -26.45 -7.48
N PRO A 211 -0.16 -27.28 -8.53
CA PRO A 211 0.99 -28.17 -8.62
C PRO A 211 2.32 -27.40 -8.64
N ALA A 212 3.35 -27.93 -7.99
CA ALA A 212 4.70 -27.37 -8.08
C ALA A 212 5.19 -27.33 -9.54
N GLY A 213 5.96 -26.31 -9.90
CA GLY A 213 6.40 -26.06 -11.28
C GLY A 213 5.37 -25.32 -12.14
N THR A 214 4.23 -24.92 -11.57
CA THR A 214 3.25 -24.03 -12.20
C THR A 214 3.26 -22.66 -11.55
N LYS A 215 2.56 -21.68 -12.14
CA LYS A 215 2.51 -20.33 -11.58
C LYS A 215 1.73 -20.36 -10.27
N ASP A 216 2.36 -19.94 -9.19
CA ASP A 216 1.87 -20.09 -7.81
C ASP A 216 1.96 -18.79 -7.00
N ASN A 217 2.49 -17.73 -7.61
CA ASN A 217 2.64 -16.44 -6.95
C ASN A 217 2.47 -15.29 -7.95
N VAL A 218 2.19 -14.11 -7.42
CA VAL A 218 2.21 -12.85 -8.18
C VAL A 218 3.53 -12.12 -7.92
N ALA A 219 4.38 -11.98 -8.93
CA ALA A 219 5.37 -10.92 -8.99
C ALA A 219 4.65 -9.61 -9.31
N SER A 220 4.67 -8.66 -8.37
CA SER A 220 3.76 -7.51 -8.39
C SER A 220 4.12 -6.50 -9.49
N SER A 221 3.13 -6.02 -10.23
CA SER A 221 3.29 -5.09 -11.35
C SER A 221 2.14 -4.08 -11.47
N GLY A 222 1.37 -3.89 -10.39
CA GLY A 222 0.17 -3.05 -10.42
C GLY A 222 -1.12 -3.80 -10.73
N GLN A 223 -1.16 -5.12 -10.57
CA GLN A 223 -2.38 -5.91 -10.81
C GLN A 223 -3.50 -5.44 -9.89
N ALA A 224 -4.70 -5.29 -10.44
CA ALA A 224 -5.91 -5.07 -9.66
C ALA A 224 -6.62 -6.40 -9.41
N ILE A 225 -6.85 -6.71 -8.15
CA ILE A 225 -7.38 -8.00 -7.70
C ILE A 225 -8.65 -7.76 -6.89
N THR A 226 -9.74 -8.40 -7.29
CA THR A 226 -11.01 -8.38 -6.56
C THR A 226 -10.82 -8.98 -5.18
N LEU A 227 -11.30 -8.29 -4.14
CA LEU A 227 -11.26 -8.75 -2.77
C LEU A 227 -12.42 -8.14 -1.99
N GLY A 228 -13.41 -8.96 -1.63
CA GLY A 228 -14.56 -8.50 -0.85
C GLY A 228 -14.39 -8.72 0.64
N GLY A 229 -14.75 -7.74 1.46
CA GLY A 229 -14.85 -7.92 2.91
C GLY A 229 -14.70 -6.63 3.71
N LYS A 230 -14.79 -6.74 5.04
CA LYS A 230 -14.59 -5.65 6.00
C LYS A 230 -13.62 -6.10 7.10
N GLY A 231 -12.82 -5.17 7.60
CA GLY A 231 -11.86 -5.42 8.67
C GLY A 231 -10.89 -4.25 8.85
N SER A 232 -10.04 -4.31 9.87
CA SER A 232 -9.07 -3.24 10.18
C SER A 232 -7.75 -3.34 9.42
N ARG A 233 -7.49 -4.46 8.74
CA ARG A 233 -6.22 -4.68 8.03
C ARG A 233 -6.34 -5.61 6.82
N LEU A 234 -5.53 -5.33 5.81
CA LEU A 234 -5.28 -6.21 4.68
C LEU A 234 -3.92 -6.85 4.90
N VAL A 235 -3.90 -8.18 5.02
CA VAL A 235 -2.70 -8.98 5.26
C VAL A 235 -2.26 -9.63 3.96
N PHE A 236 -0.96 -9.60 3.70
CA PHE A 236 -0.31 -10.24 2.57
C PHE A 236 0.61 -11.35 3.06
N LEU A 237 0.54 -12.51 2.42
CA LEU A 237 1.51 -13.59 2.54
C LEU A 237 2.46 -13.49 1.34
N GLY A 238 3.76 -13.39 1.60
CA GLY A 238 4.72 -13.13 0.53
C GLY A 238 6.16 -13.27 0.94
N SER A 239 7.04 -12.93 0.01
CA SER A 239 8.48 -12.86 0.25
C SER A 239 9.13 -11.93 -0.78
N GLY A 240 10.32 -11.42 -0.45
CA GLY A 240 11.01 -10.44 -1.26
C GLY A 240 12.11 -11.07 -2.12
N VAL A 241 12.30 -10.53 -3.32
CA VAL A 241 13.51 -10.74 -4.11
C VAL A 241 14.30 -9.43 -4.05
N THR A 242 15.60 -9.48 -3.75
CA THR A 242 16.41 -8.30 -3.34
C THR A 242 15.96 -7.62 -2.04
N SER A 243 16.70 -6.62 -1.57
CA SER A 243 16.35 -5.81 -0.39
C SER A 243 15.31 -4.71 -0.69
N GLY A 244 15.02 -4.47 -1.97
CA GLY A 244 14.09 -3.44 -2.46
C GLY A 244 12.66 -3.93 -2.65
N ALA A 245 12.26 -5.04 -2.03
CA ALA A 245 10.91 -5.62 -2.13
C ALA A 245 9.89 -4.85 -1.26
N THR A 246 9.69 -3.57 -1.57
CA THR A 246 8.74 -2.67 -0.92
C THR A 246 7.81 -2.01 -1.93
N GLY A 247 6.66 -1.53 -1.46
CA GLY A 247 5.76 -0.77 -2.31
C GLY A 247 4.46 -0.41 -1.60
N SER A 248 3.56 0.24 -2.32
CA SER A 248 2.25 0.61 -1.81
C SER A 248 1.15 -0.24 -2.44
N ALA A 249 0.25 -0.74 -1.62
CA ALA A 249 -1.03 -1.28 -2.05
C ALA A 249 -2.10 -0.19 -1.93
N THR A 250 -2.96 -0.08 -2.94
CA THR A 250 -4.12 0.81 -2.91
C THR A 250 -5.38 -0.02 -2.82
N VAL A 251 -6.19 0.25 -1.81
CA VAL A 251 -7.44 -0.44 -1.52
C VAL A 251 -8.59 0.45 -1.96
N TYR A 252 -9.45 -0.07 -2.81
CA TYR A 252 -10.66 0.61 -3.25
C TYR A 252 -11.86 0.03 -2.51
N TYR A 253 -12.71 0.91 -2.02
CA TYR A 253 -13.90 0.56 -1.26
C TYR A 253 -15.16 0.70 -2.12
N THR A 254 -16.20 -0.04 -1.75
CA THR A 254 -17.49 -0.03 -2.48
C THR A 254 -18.23 1.31 -2.42
N ASP A 255 -17.84 2.22 -1.51
CA ASP A 255 -18.35 3.59 -1.44
C ASP A 255 -17.67 4.55 -2.42
N GLY A 256 -16.76 4.04 -3.26
CA GLY A 256 -16.00 4.81 -4.25
C GLY A 256 -14.72 5.45 -3.70
N THR A 257 -14.51 5.43 -2.38
CA THR A 257 -13.28 5.93 -1.77
C THR A 257 -12.13 4.92 -1.90
N SER A 258 -10.91 5.38 -1.62
CA SER A 258 -9.73 4.52 -1.60
C SER A 258 -8.78 4.89 -0.47
N GLY A 259 -7.98 3.93 -0.01
CA GLY A 259 -6.86 4.14 0.91
C GLY A 259 -5.58 3.53 0.35
N THR A 260 -4.44 4.04 0.77
CA THR A 260 -3.13 3.50 0.36
C THR A 260 -2.32 3.18 1.60
N GLY A 261 -1.63 2.04 1.58
CA GLY A 261 -0.66 1.67 2.61
C GLY A 261 0.60 1.09 2.01
N SER A 262 1.74 1.39 2.63
CA SER A 262 3.04 0.85 2.23
C SER A 262 3.40 -0.36 3.07
N PHE A 263 4.04 -1.35 2.43
CA PHE A 263 4.56 -2.55 3.08
C PHE A 263 5.79 -3.05 2.33
N GLY A 264 6.44 -4.07 2.87
CA GLY A 264 7.50 -4.79 2.16
C GLY A 264 7.77 -6.17 2.74
N PHE A 265 8.61 -6.93 2.05
CA PHE A 265 9.10 -8.21 2.51
C PHE A 265 10.63 -8.19 2.54
N PRO A 266 11.27 -8.80 3.56
CA PRO A 266 12.69 -9.08 3.49
C PRO A 266 13.02 -9.90 2.25
N ASN A 267 14.25 -9.78 1.75
CA ASN A 267 14.80 -10.78 0.85
C ASN A 267 14.56 -12.19 1.44
N TRP A 268 14.07 -13.09 0.60
CA TRP A 268 13.75 -14.47 0.95
C TRP A 268 14.86 -15.21 1.69
N SER A 269 16.14 -14.81 1.60
CA SER A 269 17.22 -15.42 2.40
C SER A 269 18.04 -14.44 3.25
N PHE A 270 18.67 -13.44 2.64
CA PHE A 270 19.85 -12.78 3.25
C PHE A 270 19.52 -11.55 4.10
N ASP A 271 18.29 -11.07 4.07
CA ASP A 271 17.87 -9.92 4.87
C ASP A 271 17.46 -10.35 6.29
N PRO A 272 17.54 -9.43 7.28
CA PRO A 272 16.93 -9.65 8.58
C PRO A 272 15.44 -10.00 8.43
N VAL A 273 14.98 -11.06 9.11
CA VAL A 273 13.61 -11.59 9.01
C VAL A 273 12.51 -10.60 9.46
N THR A 274 12.89 -9.50 10.10
CA THR A 274 12.00 -8.42 10.56
C THR A 274 12.10 -7.14 9.71
N ALA A 275 12.91 -7.15 8.63
CA ALA A 275 13.03 -6.00 7.75
C ALA A 275 11.64 -5.60 7.20
N HIS A 276 11.45 -4.29 6.99
CA HIS A 276 10.19 -3.71 6.51
C HIS A 276 8.96 -3.96 7.41
N GLY A 277 9.19 -4.32 8.68
CA GLY A 277 8.11 -4.63 9.63
C GLY A 277 7.41 -5.96 9.38
N ALA A 278 8.01 -6.83 8.55
CA ALA A 278 7.42 -8.12 8.24
C ALA A 278 7.49 -9.09 9.44
N THR A 279 6.56 -10.03 9.46
CA THR A 279 6.50 -11.15 10.39
C THR A 279 6.94 -12.42 9.69
N LEU A 280 7.93 -13.12 10.25
CA LEU A 280 8.33 -14.43 9.74
C LEU A 280 7.18 -15.45 9.91
N VAL A 281 6.80 -16.11 8.82
CA VAL A 281 5.76 -17.15 8.82
C VAL A 281 6.40 -18.52 8.93
N LYS A 282 7.30 -18.85 7.98
CA LYS A 282 8.06 -20.10 7.94
C LYS A 282 9.40 -19.90 7.24
N SER A 283 10.38 -20.74 7.56
CA SER A 283 11.64 -20.84 6.83
C SER A 283 11.96 -22.30 6.53
N THR A 284 12.59 -22.52 5.38
CA THR A 284 13.13 -23.82 4.95
C THR A 284 14.63 -23.72 4.74
N ASP A 285 15.32 -24.84 4.84
CA ASP A 285 16.71 -24.93 4.39
C ASP A 285 16.76 -25.19 2.89
N GLY A 286 17.70 -24.54 2.21
CA GLY A 286 17.98 -24.74 0.80
C GLY A 286 16.90 -24.28 -0.17
N ARG A 287 17.28 -24.32 -1.44
CA ARG A 287 16.45 -23.92 -2.57
C ARG A 287 16.63 -24.89 -3.73
N ASN A 288 15.66 -24.92 -4.61
CA ASN A 288 15.81 -25.54 -5.92
C ASN A 288 16.52 -24.57 -6.86
N ARG A 289 17.54 -25.08 -7.54
CA ARG A 289 18.31 -24.40 -8.59
C ARG A 289 18.11 -25.16 -9.90
N GLN A 290 18.52 -24.58 -11.02
CA GLN A 290 18.40 -25.23 -12.34
C GLN A 290 19.14 -26.58 -12.43
N ASP A 291 20.18 -26.77 -11.63
CA ASP A 291 20.99 -28.00 -11.52
C ASP A 291 20.56 -28.92 -10.35
N GLY A 292 19.44 -28.62 -9.70
CA GLY A 292 18.86 -29.42 -8.61
C GLY A 292 18.82 -28.69 -7.26
N TYR A 293 18.38 -29.40 -6.23
CA TYR A 293 18.36 -28.87 -4.87
C TYR A 293 19.77 -28.50 -4.37
N GLY A 294 19.91 -27.37 -3.68
CA GLY A 294 21.18 -26.91 -3.14
C GLY A 294 21.03 -25.84 -2.07
N ASN A 295 22.17 -25.24 -1.67
CA ASN A 295 22.24 -24.25 -0.60
C ASN A 295 21.63 -24.73 0.73
N ALA A 296 21.77 -26.01 1.06
CA ALA A 296 21.08 -26.65 2.18
C ALA A 296 21.39 -26.08 3.58
N THR A 297 22.33 -25.13 3.71
CA THR A 297 22.66 -24.42 4.95
C THR A 297 22.09 -23.00 5.01
N VAL A 298 21.48 -22.52 3.91
CA VAL A 298 20.89 -21.19 3.79
C VAL A 298 19.39 -21.29 4.05
N LYS A 299 18.86 -20.36 4.85
CA LYS A 299 17.43 -20.26 5.10
C LYS A 299 16.73 -19.48 3.99
N TYR A 300 15.59 -20.00 3.55
CA TYR A 300 14.68 -19.35 2.62
C TYR A 300 13.30 -19.23 3.26
N SER A 301 12.73 -18.04 3.25
CA SER A 301 11.68 -17.63 4.18
C SER A 301 10.47 -17.03 3.49
N VAL A 302 9.32 -17.30 4.11
CA VAL A 302 8.00 -16.74 3.78
C VAL A 302 7.58 -15.84 4.94
N PHE A 303 7.01 -14.70 4.61
CA PHE A 303 6.66 -13.64 5.53
C PHE A 303 5.20 -13.23 5.39
N ALA A 304 4.70 -12.54 6.40
CA ALA A 304 3.46 -11.79 6.34
C ALA A 304 3.71 -10.32 6.65
N ASN A 305 2.98 -9.44 5.99
CA ASN A 305 2.93 -8.02 6.30
C ASN A 305 1.51 -7.50 6.06
N SER A 306 1.20 -6.29 6.50
CA SER A 306 -0.16 -5.76 6.40
C SER A 306 -0.20 -4.26 6.21
N VAL A 307 -1.31 -3.79 5.64
CA VAL A 307 -1.66 -2.37 5.62
C VAL A 307 -2.99 -2.16 6.36
N ALA A 308 -3.15 -0.98 6.95
CA ALA A 308 -4.39 -0.62 7.63
C ALA A 308 -5.54 -0.47 6.65
N LEU A 309 -6.73 -0.87 7.08
CA LEU A 309 -8.01 -0.64 6.40
C LEU A 309 -8.90 0.25 7.27
N ASP A 310 -9.86 0.89 6.63
CA ASP A 310 -10.98 1.51 7.35
C ASP A 310 -12.01 0.43 7.69
N PRO A 311 -12.19 0.07 8.98
CA PRO A 311 -13.09 -1.01 9.37
C PRO A 311 -14.57 -0.69 9.11
N ALA A 312 -14.93 0.59 8.89
CA ALA A 312 -16.29 0.97 8.53
C ALA A 312 -16.61 0.67 7.06
N LYS A 313 -15.60 0.46 6.20
CA LYS A 313 -15.77 0.36 4.74
C LYS A 313 -15.59 -1.07 4.23
N THR A 314 -16.30 -1.39 3.14
CA THR A 314 -16.17 -2.68 2.45
C THR A 314 -15.15 -2.55 1.34
N VAL A 315 -14.12 -3.42 1.35
CA VAL A 315 -13.16 -3.52 0.24
C VAL A 315 -13.85 -4.08 -0.99
N GLU A 316 -13.56 -3.49 -2.15
CA GLU A 316 -14.01 -3.92 -3.47
C GLU A 316 -12.88 -4.66 -4.21
N PHE A 317 -11.71 -4.01 -4.30
CA PHE A 317 -10.51 -4.58 -4.90
C PHE A 317 -9.25 -3.90 -4.37
N VAL A 318 -8.10 -4.54 -4.62
CA VAL A 318 -6.78 -4.07 -4.24
C VAL A 318 -5.92 -3.94 -5.49
N VAL A 319 -5.22 -2.82 -5.63
CA VAL A 319 -4.13 -2.66 -6.60
C VAL A 319 -2.81 -2.97 -5.88
N LEU A 320 -2.11 -3.98 -6.36
CA LEU A 320 -0.80 -4.39 -5.84
C LEU A 320 0.28 -3.36 -6.21
N PRO A 321 1.44 -3.33 -5.50
CA PRO A 321 2.53 -2.45 -5.87
C PRO A 321 3.08 -2.74 -7.28
N ALA A 322 3.56 -1.72 -7.96
CA ALA A 322 4.26 -1.85 -9.24
C ALA A 322 5.76 -2.14 -9.02
N ASN A 323 6.07 -3.24 -8.31
CA ASN A 323 7.43 -3.67 -8.02
C ASN A 323 7.54 -5.20 -8.08
N ALA A 324 8.23 -5.71 -9.10
CA ALA A 324 8.33 -7.14 -9.37
C ALA A 324 9.10 -7.91 -8.28
N ASN A 325 9.87 -7.21 -7.44
CA ASN A 325 10.56 -7.78 -6.29
C ASN A 325 9.61 -8.19 -5.15
N VAL A 326 8.36 -7.71 -5.16
CA VAL A 326 7.33 -8.08 -4.18
C VAL A 326 6.55 -9.28 -4.70
N HIS A 327 6.79 -10.45 -4.11
CA HIS A 327 6.10 -11.68 -4.45
C HIS A 327 4.99 -11.97 -3.44
N ILE A 328 3.75 -12.14 -3.92
CA ILE A 328 2.57 -12.40 -3.09
C ILE A 328 2.01 -13.78 -3.41
N PHE A 329 1.85 -14.60 -2.38
CA PHE A 329 1.26 -15.94 -2.44
C PHE A 329 -0.23 -15.91 -2.14
N ASP A 330 -0.66 -15.07 -1.19
CA ASP A 330 -2.06 -14.85 -0.85
C ASP A 330 -2.28 -13.49 -0.18
N MET A 331 -3.53 -13.04 -0.12
CA MET A 331 -3.94 -11.89 0.68
C MET A 331 -5.35 -12.06 1.26
N ALA A 332 -5.55 -11.55 2.46
CA ALA A 332 -6.82 -11.69 3.18
C ALA A 332 -7.07 -10.50 4.11
N ILE A 333 -8.35 -10.24 4.40
CA ILE A 333 -8.78 -9.20 5.33
C ILE A 333 -8.84 -9.80 6.74
N ALA A 334 -8.28 -9.08 7.71
CA ALA A 334 -8.38 -9.43 9.13
C ALA A 334 -9.28 -8.43 9.88
N PRO A 335 -9.91 -8.87 10.99
CA PRO A 335 -10.68 -8.01 11.89
C PRO A 335 -9.90 -6.78 12.34
#